data_AF-A0A961QS12-F1
#
_entry.id   AF-A0A961QS12-F1
#
_cell.length_a   1.000
_cell.length_b   1.000
_cell.length_c   1.000
_cell.angle_alpha   90.00
_cell.angle_beta   90.00
_cell.angle_gamma   90.00
#
_symmetry.space_group_name_H-M   'P 1'
#
loop_
_entity.id
_entity.type
_entity.pdbx_description
1 polymer ?
#
loop_
_entity_poly.entity_id
_entity_poly.type
_entity_poly.pdbx_seq_one_letter_code
_entity_poly.pdbx_strand_id
1 'polypeptide(L)'
;VLTTVIGHQPVKGWTITDAGWMAMSRDRGTANQAVDQGYGVVCGLDGEPLDDLIVIAANQEHGIIAPRPGSGAAAPDLPIGTRLRILPNHACATAAQYDRYHVIGTDGQLSEWPRFSGW
;
A
#
# COMPACT_ATOMS: atom_id res chain seq x y z
N VAL A 1 0.90 5.37 -1.40
CA VAL A 1 1.36 4.79 -2.69
C VAL A 1 0.15 4.34 -3.50
N LEU A 2 0.04 4.77 -4.77
CA LEU A 2 -0.99 4.23 -5.68
C LEU A 2 -0.50 2.88 -6.22
N THR A 3 -1.38 1.89 -6.29
CA THR A 3 -1.04 0.52 -6.73
C THR A 3 -2.19 -0.09 -7.52
N THR A 4 -1.89 -1.09 -8.34
CA THR A 4 -2.87 -1.84 -9.13
C THR A 4 -2.92 -3.28 -8.67
N VAL A 5 -4.11 -3.86 -8.57
CA VAL A 5 -4.29 -5.31 -8.42
C VAL A 5 -3.84 -6.00 -9.71
N ILE A 6 -2.91 -6.94 -9.58
CA ILE A 6 -2.31 -7.68 -10.71
C ILE A 6 -2.53 -9.19 -10.63
N GLY A 7 -3.12 -9.70 -9.54
CA GLY A 7 -3.45 -11.12 -9.43
C GLY A 7 -4.04 -11.52 -8.09
N HIS A 8 -4.40 -12.80 -7.97
CA HIS A 8 -4.97 -13.37 -6.75
C HIS A 8 -4.41 -14.76 -6.47
N GLN A 9 -4.42 -15.15 -5.19
CA GLN A 9 -4.28 -16.55 -4.76
C GLN A 9 -5.54 -16.91 -3.94
N PRO A 10 -6.62 -17.37 -4.61
CA PRO A 10 -7.94 -17.52 -3.97
C PRO A 10 -7.93 -18.46 -2.77
N VAL A 11 -7.18 -19.57 -2.86
CA VAL A 11 -7.06 -20.56 -1.78
C VAL A 11 -6.47 -19.94 -0.50
N LYS A 12 -5.64 -18.91 -0.64
CA LYS A 12 -5.01 -18.20 0.49
C LYS A 12 -5.72 -16.90 0.85
N GLY A 13 -6.74 -16.48 0.08
CA GLY A 13 -7.39 -15.19 0.23
C GLY A 13 -6.47 -14.00 -0.06
N TRP A 14 -5.46 -14.15 -0.92
CA TRP A 14 -4.51 -13.07 -1.21
C TRP A 14 -4.88 -12.30 -2.47
N THR A 15 -4.74 -10.99 -2.38
CA THR A 15 -4.73 -10.06 -3.51
C THR A 15 -3.30 -9.58 -3.72
N ILE A 16 -2.81 -9.66 -4.95
CA ILE A 16 -1.43 -9.28 -5.30
C ILE A 16 -1.47 -7.94 -6.01
N THR A 17 -0.61 -7.02 -5.60
CA THR A 17 -0.47 -5.70 -6.23
C THR A 17 0.94 -5.43 -6.71
N ASP A 18 1.09 -4.41 -7.57
CA ASP A 18 2.37 -3.92 -8.09
C ASP A 18 3.18 -3.05 -7.10
N ALA A 19 2.75 -2.95 -5.84
CA ALA A 19 3.45 -2.20 -4.80
C ALA A 19 4.13 -3.13 -3.77
N GLY A 20 5.32 -3.60 -4.13
CA GLY A 20 6.20 -4.33 -3.20
C GLY A 20 6.99 -3.42 -2.26
N TRP A 21 8.02 -3.97 -1.61
CA TRP A 21 8.89 -3.19 -0.72
C TRP A 21 9.73 -2.17 -1.48
N MET A 22 9.90 -2.30 -2.80
CA MET A 22 10.53 -1.25 -3.60
C MET A 22 9.67 0.02 -3.61
N ALA A 23 8.34 -0.12 -3.63
CA ALA A 23 7.40 1.00 -3.56
C ALA A 23 7.16 1.49 -2.12
N MET A 24 7.00 0.57 -1.17
CA MET A 24 6.61 0.90 0.22
C MET A 24 7.80 1.14 1.16
N SER A 25 9.03 0.83 0.74
CA SER A 25 10.20 0.54 1.59
C SER A 25 10.07 -0.77 2.38
N ARG A 26 11.15 -1.18 3.07
CA ARG A 26 11.14 -2.32 4.00
C ARG A 26 10.74 -1.96 5.43
N ASP A 27 10.35 -0.71 5.70
CA ASP A 27 10.00 -0.27 7.05
C ASP A 27 8.78 -1.04 7.60
N ARG A 28 8.94 -1.61 8.79
CA ARG A 28 7.91 -2.31 9.57
C ARG A 28 7.77 -1.71 10.97
N GLY A 29 7.88 -0.38 11.08
CA GLY A 29 7.87 0.33 12.37
C GLY A 29 6.61 0.14 13.22
N THR A 30 5.50 -0.28 12.60
CA THR A 30 4.24 -0.61 13.28
C THR A 30 4.23 -2.00 13.93
N ALA A 31 5.19 -2.88 13.62
CA ALA A 31 5.20 -4.27 14.10
C ALA A 31 5.27 -4.42 15.63
N ASN A 32 5.83 -3.43 16.33
CA ASN A 32 5.92 -3.40 17.80
C ASN A 32 4.98 -2.36 18.44
N GLN A 33 4.02 -1.84 17.68
CA GLN A 33 3.00 -0.92 18.19
C GLN A 33 1.75 -1.71 18.62
N ALA A 34 0.75 -1.00 19.16
CA ALA A 34 -0.51 -1.63 19.57
C ALA A 34 -1.23 -2.35 18.41
N VAL A 35 -1.04 -1.89 17.18
CA VAL A 35 -1.61 -2.47 15.96
C VAL A 35 -0.53 -2.57 14.89
N ASP A 36 -0.18 -3.80 14.49
CA ASP A 36 0.77 -4.05 13.40
C ASP A 36 0.10 -3.86 12.03
N GLN A 37 0.48 -2.81 11.30
CA GLN A 37 -0.07 -2.42 10.01
C GLN A 37 0.53 -3.13 8.79
N GLY A 38 1.34 -4.19 8.98
CA GLY A 38 1.99 -4.85 7.86
C GLY A 38 2.91 -3.88 7.12
N TYR A 39 2.97 -3.93 5.79
CA TYR A 39 3.68 -2.95 4.98
C TYR A 39 2.86 -1.68 4.71
N GLY A 40 1.59 -1.64 5.14
CA GLY A 40 0.73 -0.46 5.01
C GLY A 40 -0.76 -0.81 5.01
N VAL A 41 -1.59 0.20 5.28
CA VAL A 41 -3.06 0.09 5.28
C VAL A 41 -3.59 0.28 3.87
N VAL A 42 -4.54 -0.55 3.46
CA VAL A 42 -5.16 -0.50 2.14
C VAL A 42 -6.37 0.44 2.16
N CYS A 43 -6.42 1.33 1.18
CA CYS A 43 -7.46 2.32 1.01
C CYS A 43 -8.04 2.29 -0.40
N GLY A 44 -9.26 2.80 -0.54
CA GLY A 44 -9.87 3.16 -1.82
C GLY A 44 -9.13 4.34 -2.49
N LEU A 45 -9.60 4.73 -3.67
CA LEU A 45 -9.04 5.88 -4.40
C LEU A 45 -9.32 7.21 -3.69
N ASP A 46 -10.45 7.29 -3.00
CA ASP A 46 -10.80 8.39 -2.08
C ASP A 46 -9.79 8.55 -0.92
N GLY A 47 -9.08 7.48 -0.58
CA GLY A 47 -8.12 7.45 0.52
C GLY A 47 -8.70 6.92 1.82
N GLU A 48 -9.94 6.43 1.81
CA GLU A 48 -10.57 5.82 2.96
C GLU A 48 -10.09 4.37 3.13
N PRO A 49 -9.70 3.94 4.35
CA PRO A 49 -9.33 2.55 4.62
C PRO A 49 -10.45 1.56 4.23
N LEU A 50 -10.06 0.46 3.59
CA LEU A 50 -10.97 -0.62 3.20
C LEU A 50 -10.97 -1.71 4.28
N ASP A 51 -11.97 -1.66 5.15
CA ASP A 51 -12.11 -2.57 6.30
C ASP A 51 -10.81 -2.68 7.10
N ASP A 52 -10.36 -3.91 7.39
CA ASP A 52 -9.09 -4.18 8.06
C ASP A 52 -8.07 -4.82 7.11
N LEU A 53 -8.04 -4.36 5.85
CA LEU A 53 -7.07 -4.81 4.84
C LEU A 53 -5.73 -4.11 5.02
N ILE A 54 -4.67 -4.92 5.01
CA ILE A 54 -3.29 -4.45 5.03
C ILE A 54 -2.45 -5.20 4.00
N VAL A 55 -1.29 -4.63 3.68
CA VAL A 55 -0.25 -5.35 2.92
C VAL A 55 0.50 -6.27 3.89
N ILE A 56 0.05 -7.52 4.05
CA ILE A 56 0.59 -8.48 5.02
C ILE A 56 2.03 -8.91 4.72
N ALA A 57 2.46 -8.84 3.46
CA ALA A 57 3.80 -9.21 3.03
C ALA A 57 4.18 -8.47 1.74
N ALA A 58 5.48 -8.34 1.49
CA ALA A 58 5.99 -7.72 0.27
C ALA A 58 7.24 -8.43 -0.24
N ASN A 59 7.23 -8.81 -1.51
CA ASN A 59 8.45 -9.04 -2.30
C ASN A 59 8.92 -7.70 -2.88
N GLN A 60 9.92 -7.71 -3.78
CA GLN A 60 10.48 -6.46 -4.31
C GLN A 60 9.42 -5.58 -4.99
N GLU A 61 8.72 -6.13 -5.98
CA GLU A 61 7.71 -5.40 -6.77
C GLU A 61 6.28 -5.88 -6.52
N HIS A 62 6.09 -6.82 -5.59
CA HIS A 62 4.77 -7.41 -5.32
C HIS A 62 4.37 -7.19 -3.87
N GLY A 63 3.22 -6.54 -3.66
CA GLY A 63 2.53 -6.45 -2.38
C GLY A 63 1.49 -7.55 -2.25
N ILE A 64 1.34 -8.12 -1.05
CA ILE A 64 0.32 -9.12 -0.74
C ILE A 64 -0.67 -8.50 0.21
N ILE A 65 -1.89 -8.26 -0.26
CA ILE A 65 -3.01 -7.74 0.52
C ILE A 65 -3.85 -8.90 1.05
N ALA A 66 -4.19 -8.81 2.33
CA ALA A 66 -5.18 -9.66 2.99
C ALA A 66 -5.77 -8.93 4.21
N PRO A 67 -6.91 -9.40 4.74
CA PRO A 67 -7.37 -8.99 6.07
C PRO A 67 -6.26 -9.20 7.10
N ARG A 68 -6.13 -8.26 8.04
CA ARG A 68 -5.19 -8.40 9.15
C ARG A 68 -5.45 -9.72 9.90
N PRO A 69 -4.40 -10.46 10.27
CA PRO A 69 -4.56 -11.69 11.03
C PRO A 69 -5.43 -11.48 12.28
N GLY A 70 -6.52 -12.25 12.39
CA GLY A 70 -7.44 -12.20 13.53
C GLY A 70 -8.54 -11.13 13.45
N SER A 71 -8.64 -10.34 12.37
CA SER A 71 -9.66 -9.29 12.26
C SER A 71 -11.09 -9.81 12.02
N GLY A 72 -11.21 -11.02 11.45
CA GLY A 72 -12.50 -11.58 11.01
C GLY A 72 -13.10 -10.89 9.79
N ALA A 73 -12.42 -9.88 9.22
CA ALA A 73 -12.86 -9.24 7.98
C ALA A 73 -12.73 -10.19 6.79
N ALA A 74 -13.68 -10.12 5.87
CA ALA A 74 -13.59 -10.82 4.59
C ALA A 74 -12.75 -9.99 3.62
N ALA A 75 -11.99 -10.64 2.75
CA ALA A 75 -11.36 -9.95 1.63
C ALA A 75 -12.48 -9.52 0.64
N PRO A 76 -12.60 -8.23 0.30
CA PRO A 76 -13.54 -7.78 -0.72
C PRO A 76 -13.12 -8.32 -2.09
N ASP A 77 -14.08 -8.38 -3.01
CA ASP A 77 -13.78 -8.67 -4.41
C ASP A 77 -13.08 -7.46 -5.03
N LEU A 78 -11.81 -7.65 -5.39
CA LEU A 78 -10.94 -6.62 -5.96
C LEU A 78 -10.43 -7.10 -7.32
N PRO A 79 -11.19 -6.94 -8.42
CA PRO A 79 -10.79 -7.45 -9.72
C PRO A 79 -9.40 -6.97 -10.15
N ILE A 80 -8.69 -7.77 -10.95
CA ILE A 80 -7.46 -7.35 -11.62
C ILE A 80 -7.69 -6.02 -12.36
N GLY A 81 -6.76 -5.07 -12.19
CA GLY A 81 -6.88 -3.70 -12.69
C GLY A 81 -7.48 -2.71 -11.70
N THR A 82 -8.03 -3.17 -10.58
CA THR A 82 -8.49 -2.28 -9.49
C THR A 82 -7.33 -1.46 -8.96
N ARG A 83 -7.49 -0.15 -8.87
CA ARG A 83 -6.50 0.77 -8.30
C ARG A 83 -6.81 1.04 -6.84
N LEU A 84 -5.78 0.99 -6.01
CA LEU A 84 -5.85 1.16 -4.56
C LEU A 84 -4.80 2.17 -4.10
N ARG A 85 -4.96 2.69 -2.89
CA ARG A 85 -3.95 3.52 -2.22
C ARG A 85 -3.46 2.81 -0.98
N ILE A 86 -2.15 2.79 -0.74
CA ILE A 86 -1.54 2.23 0.46
C ILE A 86 -1.00 3.37 1.34
N LEU A 87 -1.45 3.44 2.59
CA LEU A 87 -0.87 4.33 3.60
C LEU A 87 0.40 3.69 4.18
N PRO A 88 1.55 4.39 4.18
CA PRO A 88 2.81 3.82 4.60
C PRO A 88 2.97 3.76 6.12
N ASN A 89 3.77 2.81 6.61
CA ASN A 89 4.22 2.80 8.00
C ASN A 89 5.02 4.06 8.37
N HIS A 90 5.91 4.47 7.46
CA HIS A 90 6.88 5.52 7.71
C HIS A 90 7.04 6.37 6.45
N ALA A 91 6.47 7.58 6.49
CA ALA A 91 6.47 8.49 5.35
C ALA A 91 7.87 8.74 4.78
N CYS A 92 8.89 8.96 5.63
CA CYS A 92 10.25 9.25 5.17
C CYS A 92 10.86 8.09 4.37
N ALA A 93 10.72 6.86 4.87
CA ALA A 93 11.27 5.66 4.25
C ALA A 93 10.57 5.36 2.92
N THR A 94 9.24 5.39 2.90
CA THR A 94 8.47 5.19 1.66
C THR A 94 8.76 6.28 0.64
N ALA A 95 8.79 7.55 1.07
CA ALA A 95 9.02 8.66 0.17
C ALA A 95 10.42 8.61 -0.48
N ALA A 96 11.41 8.00 0.18
CA ALA A 96 12.77 7.83 -0.37
C ALA A 96 12.84 6.86 -1.56
N GLN A 97 11.80 6.07 -1.78
CA GLN A 97 11.70 5.12 -2.89
C GLN A 97 11.31 5.77 -4.23
N TYR A 98 10.99 7.06 -4.22
CA TYR A 98 10.49 7.78 -5.39
C TYR A 98 11.36 9.00 -5.71
N ASP A 99 11.62 9.23 -6.99
CA ASP A 99 12.33 10.40 -7.50
C ASP A 99 11.45 11.65 -7.55
N ARG A 100 10.12 11.48 -7.50
CA ARG A 100 9.11 12.54 -7.51
C ARG A 100 7.84 12.11 -6.81
N TYR A 101 6.98 13.06 -6.51
CA TYR A 101 5.64 12.83 -6.01
C TYR A 101 4.60 13.39 -6.96
N HIS A 102 3.51 12.66 -7.13
CA HIS A 102 2.28 13.18 -7.70
C HIS A 102 1.44 13.79 -6.58
N VAL A 103 1.33 15.12 -6.59
CA VAL A 103 0.56 15.89 -5.62
C VAL A 103 -0.81 16.18 -6.19
N ILE A 104 -1.85 15.82 -5.43
CA ILE A 104 -3.25 16.06 -5.80
C ILE A 104 -3.70 17.30 -5.03
N GLY A 105 -3.98 18.38 -5.76
CA GLY A 105 -4.54 19.62 -5.21
C GLY A 105 -5.95 19.41 -4.67
N THR A 106 -6.44 20.35 -3.86
CA THR A 106 -7.82 20.31 -3.31
C THR A 106 -8.89 20.42 -4.41
N ASP A 107 -8.51 20.91 -5.58
CA ASP A 107 -9.32 20.98 -6.81
C ASP A 107 -9.18 19.73 -7.70
N GLY A 108 -8.41 18.73 -7.26
CA GLY A 108 -8.12 17.51 -8.00
C GLY A 108 -7.02 17.66 -9.05
N GLN A 109 -6.38 18.83 -9.19
CA GLN A 109 -5.30 19.00 -10.14
C GLN A 109 -4.06 18.21 -9.73
N LEU A 110 -3.42 17.57 -10.71
CA LEU A 110 -2.19 16.82 -10.51
C LEU A 110 -0.99 17.72 -10.76
N SER A 111 -0.06 17.76 -9.82
CA SER A 111 1.25 18.38 -9.96
C SER A 111 2.35 17.37 -9.68
N GLU A 112 3.53 17.56 -10.27
CA GLU A 112 4.71 16.75 -9.96
C GLU A 112 5.71 17.55 -9.12
N TRP A 113 6.12 16.99 -7.99
CA TRP A 113 7.15 17.57 -7.13
C TRP A 113 8.38 16.67 -7.14
N PRO A 114 9.54 17.11 -7.66
CA PRO A 114 10.76 16.31 -7.63
C PRO A 114 11.25 16.14 -6.18
N ARG A 115 11.88 15.00 -5.91
CA ARG A 115 12.53 14.70 -4.63
C ARG A 115 14.05 14.59 -4.86
N PHE A 116 14.82 15.15 -3.93
CA PHE A 116 16.26 14.89 -3.85
C PHE A 116 16.55 13.42 -3.48
N SER A 117 17.70 12.91 -3.91
CA SER A 117 18.19 11.56 -3.60
C SER A 117 19.71 11.52 -3.50
N GLY A 118 20.25 10.55 -2.76
CA GLY A 118 21.69 10.42 -2.53
C GLY A 118 22.18 11.25 -1.34
N TRP A 119 23.41 11.76 -1.46
CA TRP A 119 24.08 12.61 -0.48
C TRP A 119 24.52 13.91 -1.14
#